data_AF-A0A7S4GMI7-F1
#
_entry.id   AF-A0A7S4GMI7-F1
#
_cell.length_a   1.000
_cell.length_b   1.000
_cell.length_c   1.000
_cell.angle_alpha   90.00
_cell.angle_beta   90.00
_cell.angle_gamma   90.00
#
_symmetry.space_group_name_H-M   'P 1'
#
loop_
_entity.id
_entity.type
_entity.pdbx_description
1 polymer ?
#
loop_
_entity_poly.entity_id
_entity_poly.type
_entity_poly.pdbx_seq_one_letter_code
_entity_poly.pdbx_strand_id
1 'polypeptide(L)'
;VGPCVGIASGDHMWMSRYIMLRITEGHDVTVSWDPKPIPGDWNGAGCHTNYSTKSMREKDNAYETIMKPMLDNMAKKHMEHIALYGEGNDKRLTGAHETAPIDKFSYGVANRGASVRIPNETAKNGKGYFEDRRPASNIDPYVVTAKIFDTTVLDLNGKGAGKGGYAPKK
;
A
#
# COMPACT_ATOMS: atom_id res chain seq x y z
N VAL A 1 -4.67 6.61 10.11
CA VAL A 1 -5.13 5.36 10.77
C VAL A 1 -3.92 4.47 11.01
N GLY A 2 -3.73 3.93 12.22
CA GLY A 2 -2.66 2.98 12.53
C GLY A 2 -1.77 3.36 13.73
N PRO A 3 -0.94 2.42 14.24
CA PRO A 3 -0.81 1.03 13.80
C PRO A 3 -2.04 0.17 14.13
N CYS A 4 -2.44 -0.72 13.22
CA CYS A 4 -3.56 -1.65 13.38
C CYS A 4 -3.13 -3.09 13.04
N VAL A 5 -3.78 -4.09 13.65
CA VAL A 5 -3.46 -5.50 13.41
C VAL A 5 -4.53 -6.16 12.53
N GLY A 6 -4.11 -6.72 11.41
CA GLY A 6 -4.97 -7.51 10.52
C GLY A 6 -6.21 -6.72 10.06
N ILE A 7 -7.39 -7.36 10.21
CA ILE A 7 -8.67 -6.85 9.72
C ILE A 7 -9.03 -5.46 10.27
N ALA A 8 -8.60 -5.13 11.50
CA ALA A 8 -8.88 -3.85 12.15
C ALA A 8 -8.37 -2.65 11.34
N SER A 9 -7.33 -2.82 10.50
CA SER A 9 -6.87 -1.76 9.61
C SER A 9 -7.93 -1.35 8.58
N GLY A 10 -8.68 -2.33 8.06
CA GLY A 10 -9.79 -2.09 7.14
C GLY A 10 -10.97 -1.45 7.86
N ASP A 11 -11.36 -2.01 9.02
CA ASP A 11 -12.45 -1.51 9.84
C ASP A 11 -12.25 -0.03 10.20
N HIS A 12 -11.07 0.30 10.74
CA HIS A 12 -10.74 1.67 11.16
C HIS A 12 -10.68 2.64 9.98
N MET A 13 -10.18 2.21 8.83
CA MET A 13 -10.10 3.06 7.64
C MET A 13 -11.50 3.38 7.08
N TRP A 14 -12.37 2.37 6.97
CA TRP A 14 -13.75 2.58 6.53
C TRP A 14 -14.53 3.46 7.51
N MET A 15 -14.40 3.23 8.81
CA MET A 15 -15.02 4.10 9.81
C MET A 15 -14.48 5.53 9.76
N SER A 16 -13.17 5.70 9.54
CA SER A 16 -12.57 7.03 9.35
C SER A 16 -13.13 7.75 8.12
N ARG A 17 -13.31 7.04 6.99
CA ARG A 17 -13.92 7.61 5.77
C ARG A 17 -15.38 7.99 6.01
N TYR A 18 -16.15 7.12 6.68
CA TYR A 18 -17.53 7.40 7.04
C TYR A 18 -17.65 8.67 7.89
N ILE A 19 -16.88 8.77 8.98
CA ILE A 19 -16.88 9.95 9.85
C ILE A 19 -16.53 11.21 9.06
N MET A 20 -15.55 11.14 8.16
CA MET A 20 -15.18 12.26 7.31
C MET A 20 -16.35 12.74 6.45
N LEU A 21 -17.05 11.82 5.78
CA LEU A 21 -18.24 12.15 4.99
C LEU A 21 -19.36 12.78 5.86
N ARG A 22 -19.59 12.27 7.08
CA ARG A 22 -20.59 12.82 8.00
C ARG A 22 -20.25 14.26 8.42
N ILE A 23 -18.97 14.53 8.67
CA ILE A 23 -18.51 15.88 9.04
C ILE A 23 -18.67 16.82 7.85
N THR A 24 -18.18 16.43 6.66
CA THR A 24 -18.22 17.33 5.50
C THR A 24 -19.63 17.58 4.98
N GLU A 25 -20.54 16.61 5.13
CA GLU A 25 -21.97 16.80 4.86
C GLU A 25 -22.54 17.96 5.69
N GLY A 26 -22.21 18.06 6.98
CA GLY A 26 -22.67 19.15 7.84
C GLY A 26 -22.08 20.53 7.50
N HIS A 27 -21.11 20.59 6.60
CA HIS A 27 -20.47 21.82 6.13
C HIS A 27 -20.75 22.11 4.65
N ASP A 28 -21.66 21.37 4.00
CA ASP A 28 -21.96 21.47 2.56
C ASP A 28 -20.71 21.30 1.66
N VAL A 29 -19.76 20.45 2.09
CA VAL A 29 -18.54 20.12 1.33
C VAL A 29 -18.54 18.64 0.94
N THR A 30 -18.06 18.34 -0.26
CA THR A 30 -17.90 16.97 -0.76
C THR A 30 -16.44 16.51 -0.67
N VAL A 31 -16.22 15.25 -0.26
CA VAL A 31 -14.91 14.59 -0.30
C VAL A 31 -14.81 13.75 -1.56
N SER A 32 -13.70 13.90 -2.29
CA SER A 32 -13.34 12.99 -3.37
C SER A 32 -12.19 12.09 -2.94
N TRP A 33 -12.33 10.80 -3.23
CA TRP A 33 -11.25 9.82 -3.10
C TRP A 33 -10.56 9.54 -4.43
N ASP A 34 -10.88 10.29 -5.49
CA ASP A 34 -10.26 10.14 -6.81
C ASP A 34 -8.72 10.27 -6.69
N PRO A 35 -7.93 9.36 -7.29
CA PRO A 35 -6.47 9.40 -7.21
C PRO A 35 -5.82 10.61 -7.87
N LYS A 36 -6.51 11.26 -8.81
CA LYS A 36 -6.05 12.43 -9.56
C LYS A 36 -7.27 13.34 -9.86
N PRO A 37 -7.81 14.04 -8.84
CA PRO A 37 -9.05 14.81 -9.00
C PRO A 37 -8.86 16.03 -9.91
N ILE A 38 -7.65 16.60 -9.95
CA ILE A 38 -7.29 17.73 -10.79
C ILE A 38 -6.22 17.28 -11.79
N PRO A 39 -6.51 17.29 -13.11
CA PRO A 39 -5.52 16.99 -14.14
C PRO A 39 -4.35 17.99 -14.18
N GLY A 40 -3.25 17.58 -14.80
CA GLY A 40 -2.07 18.43 -14.99
C GLY A 40 -1.10 18.45 -13.79
N ASP A 41 -0.47 19.61 -13.58
CA ASP A 41 0.61 19.87 -12.62
C ASP A 41 0.11 20.06 -11.18
N TRP A 42 -0.73 19.14 -10.74
CA TRP A 42 -1.26 19.08 -9.38
C TRP A 42 -0.98 17.71 -8.78
N ASN A 43 -0.73 17.64 -7.47
CA ASN A 43 -0.50 16.36 -6.83
C ASN A 43 -1.73 15.44 -6.93
N GLY A 44 -1.49 14.14 -7.06
CA GLY A 44 -2.53 13.13 -6.87
C GLY A 44 -2.71 12.76 -5.40
N ALA A 45 -3.72 11.96 -5.11
CA ALA A 45 -4.04 11.44 -3.78
C ALA A 45 -3.72 9.95 -3.69
N GLY A 46 -2.91 9.57 -2.70
CA GLY A 46 -2.52 8.18 -2.43
C GLY A 46 -3.01 7.71 -1.07
N CYS A 47 -2.96 6.39 -0.85
CA CYS A 47 -3.22 5.76 0.44
C CYS A 47 -2.01 4.90 0.84
N HIS A 48 -0.88 5.57 1.14
CA HIS A 48 0.35 4.87 1.50
C HIS A 48 0.10 3.91 2.67
N THR A 49 0.57 2.68 2.54
CA THR A 49 0.32 1.61 3.50
C THR A 49 1.63 1.17 4.15
N ASN A 50 1.78 1.49 5.43
CA ASN A 50 2.89 1.00 6.24
C ASN A 50 2.62 -0.43 6.69
N TYR A 51 3.58 -1.34 6.47
CA TYR A 51 3.42 -2.75 6.77
C TYR A 51 4.60 -3.34 7.54
N SER A 52 4.31 -4.14 8.56
CA SER A 52 5.31 -4.96 9.25
C SER A 52 4.70 -6.21 9.89
N THR A 53 5.47 -7.30 9.88
CA THR A 53 5.22 -8.48 10.69
C THR A 53 6.01 -8.40 12.00
N LYS A 54 5.72 -9.29 12.95
CA LYS A 54 6.50 -9.40 14.19
C LYS A 54 7.99 -9.62 13.90
N SER A 55 8.31 -10.51 12.96
CA SER A 55 9.70 -10.82 12.60
C SER A 55 10.42 -9.63 11.96
N MET A 56 9.72 -8.80 11.18
CA MET A 56 10.30 -7.57 10.62
C MET A 56 10.70 -6.55 11.69
N ARG A 57 10.01 -6.52 12.84
CA ARG A 57 10.26 -5.55 13.91
C ARG A 57 11.27 -6.04 14.95
N GLU A 58 11.31 -7.35 15.22
CA GLU A 58 12.04 -7.89 16.35
C GLU A 58 13.37 -8.55 15.96
N LYS A 59 13.42 -9.29 14.84
CA LYS A 59 14.63 -10.03 14.44
C LYS A 59 15.73 -9.05 14.02
N ASP A 60 16.96 -9.36 14.42
CA ASP A 60 18.11 -8.58 14.00
C ASP A 60 18.39 -8.81 12.51
N ASN A 61 18.82 -7.75 11.84
CA ASN A 61 19.04 -7.73 10.40
C ASN A 61 17.80 -8.17 9.56
N ALA A 62 16.59 -7.94 10.09
CA ALA A 62 15.34 -8.25 9.41
C ALA A 62 15.15 -7.49 8.09
N TYR A 63 15.74 -6.29 7.96
CA TYR A 63 15.70 -5.55 6.70
C TYR A 63 16.32 -6.38 5.56
N GLU A 64 17.53 -6.91 5.76
CA GLU A 64 18.22 -7.74 4.78
C GLU A 64 17.59 -9.12 4.63
N THR A 65 17.28 -9.78 5.74
CA THR A 65 16.92 -11.21 5.74
C THR A 65 15.43 -11.50 5.55
N ILE A 66 14.56 -10.50 5.71
CA ILE A 66 13.10 -10.67 5.68
C ILE A 66 12.46 -9.67 4.71
N MET A 67 12.74 -8.39 4.88
CA MET A 67 12.06 -7.35 4.11
C MET A 67 12.48 -7.39 2.64
N LYS A 68 13.77 -7.51 2.33
CA LYS A 68 14.23 -7.63 0.93
C LYS A 68 13.59 -8.82 0.19
N PRO A 69 13.58 -10.07 0.73
CA PRO A 69 12.84 -11.18 0.12
C PRO A 69 11.35 -10.91 -0.09
N MET A 70 10.68 -10.24 0.85
CA MET A 70 9.28 -9.84 0.69
C MET A 70 9.11 -8.84 -0.46
N LEU A 71 9.99 -7.85 -0.56
CA LEU A 71 9.96 -6.83 -1.62
C LEU A 71 10.23 -7.43 -3.00
N ASP A 72 11.15 -8.40 -3.09
CA ASP A 72 11.41 -9.14 -4.33
C ASP A 72 10.16 -9.94 -4.77
N ASN A 73 9.39 -10.48 -3.83
CA ASN A 73 8.13 -11.14 -4.17
C ASN A 73 7.04 -10.15 -4.61
N MET A 74 6.94 -9.00 -3.94
CA MET A 74 6.06 -7.90 -4.37
C MET A 74 6.41 -7.37 -5.76
N ALA A 75 7.70 -7.37 -6.14
CA ALA A 75 8.15 -7.01 -7.48
C ALA A 75 7.61 -7.97 -8.53
N LYS A 76 7.68 -9.28 -8.27
CA LYS A 76 7.17 -10.33 -9.18
C LYS A 76 5.67 -10.24 -9.40
N LYS A 77 4.92 -9.81 -8.38
CA LYS A 77 3.46 -9.66 -8.41
C LYS A 77 3.01 -8.20 -8.60
N HIS A 78 3.88 -7.33 -9.08
CA HIS A 78 3.61 -5.88 -9.13
C HIS A 78 2.26 -5.54 -9.77
N MET A 79 1.99 -6.09 -10.97
CA MET A 79 0.75 -5.80 -11.70
C MET A 79 -0.49 -6.43 -11.05
N GLU A 80 -0.35 -7.55 -10.34
CA GLU A 80 -1.45 -8.11 -9.56
C GLU A 80 -1.84 -7.20 -8.39
N HIS A 81 -0.87 -6.54 -7.75
CA HIS A 81 -1.14 -5.52 -6.74
C HIS A 81 -1.78 -4.29 -7.38
N ILE A 82 -1.22 -3.76 -8.47
CA ILE A 82 -1.74 -2.56 -9.15
C ILE A 82 -3.21 -2.74 -9.57
N ALA A 83 -3.59 -3.91 -10.07
CA ALA A 83 -4.98 -4.22 -10.44
C ALA A 83 -5.98 -4.11 -9.27
N LEU A 84 -5.50 -4.20 -8.03
CA LEU A 84 -6.29 -4.11 -6.80
C LEU A 84 -6.11 -2.77 -6.06
N TYR A 85 -5.25 -1.89 -6.55
CA TYR A 85 -4.77 -0.70 -5.83
C TYR A 85 -5.53 0.59 -6.19
N GLY A 86 -6.81 0.43 -6.57
CA GLY A 86 -7.72 1.53 -6.87
C GLY A 86 -7.79 1.85 -8.36
N GLU A 87 -9.00 2.12 -8.84
CA GLU A 87 -9.26 2.53 -10.23
C GLU A 87 -8.73 3.94 -10.50
N GLY A 88 -8.23 4.19 -11.72
CA GLY A 88 -7.71 5.49 -12.14
C GLY A 88 -6.30 5.81 -11.63
N ASN A 89 -5.62 4.82 -11.02
CA ASN A 89 -4.29 4.99 -10.44
C ASN A 89 -3.20 5.25 -11.50
N ASP A 90 -3.43 4.87 -12.76
CA ASP A 90 -2.58 5.18 -13.93
C ASP A 90 -2.42 6.69 -14.13
N LYS A 91 -3.45 7.48 -13.82
CA LYS A 91 -3.42 8.95 -13.88
C LYS A 91 -2.55 9.57 -12.78
N ARG A 92 -2.29 8.81 -11.71
CA ARG A 92 -1.51 9.23 -10.54
C ARG A 92 -0.07 8.74 -10.60
N LEU A 93 0.13 7.46 -10.88
CA LEU A 93 1.43 6.79 -10.88
C LEU A 93 2.16 6.97 -12.22
N THR A 94 2.62 8.19 -12.45
CA THR A 94 3.28 8.56 -13.73
C THR A 94 4.80 8.63 -13.63
N GLY A 95 5.36 8.56 -12.42
CA GLY A 95 6.78 8.84 -12.16
C GLY A 95 7.06 10.31 -11.82
N ALA A 96 6.08 11.19 -12.00
CA ALA A 96 6.15 12.59 -11.57
C ALA A 96 5.52 12.77 -10.17
N HIS A 97 5.71 13.93 -9.55
CA HIS A 97 5.08 14.32 -8.27
C HIS A 97 5.25 13.29 -7.13
N GLU A 98 6.49 12.85 -6.90
CA GLU A 98 6.81 11.87 -5.85
C GLU A 98 6.07 10.53 -6.00
N THR A 99 5.82 10.08 -7.24
CA THR A 99 5.29 8.75 -7.54
C THR A 99 6.29 7.93 -8.36
N ALA A 100 6.12 6.61 -8.35
CA ALA A 100 6.77 5.71 -9.30
C ALA A 100 5.86 5.54 -10.53
N PRO A 101 6.42 5.26 -11.72
CA PRO A 101 5.62 4.89 -12.89
C PRO A 101 4.90 3.55 -12.63
N ILE A 102 3.63 3.46 -13.07
CA ILE A 102 2.71 2.35 -12.74
C ILE A 102 3.17 0.98 -13.24
N ASP A 103 4.07 0.92 -14.22
CA ASP A 103 4.53 -0.30 -14.88
C ASP A 103 5.85 -0.84 -14.29
N LYS A 104 6.50 -0.10 -13.39
CA LYS A 104 7.81 -0.48 -12.83
C LYS A 104 7.77 -0.49 -11.31
N PHE A 105 8.12 -1.64 -10.76
CA PHE A 105 8.38 -1.76 -9.34
C PHE A 105 9.78 -1.26 -8.97
N SER A 106 9.88 -0.55 -7.86
CA SER A 106 11.14 -0.10 -7.28
C SER A 106 11.03 0.04 -5.77
N TYR A 107 12.13 -0.18 -5.04
CA TYR A 107 12.20 0.17 -3.62
C TYR A 107 13.52 0.84 -3.29
N GLY A 108 13.53 1.64 -2.23
CA GLY A 108 14.76 2.33 -1.81
C GLY A 108 14.66 2.98 -0.45
N VAL A 109 15.82 3.18 0.18
CA VAL A 109 15.94 3.87 1.47
C VAL A 109 15.67 5.36 1.27
N ALA A 110 14.69 5.88 2.02
CA ALA A 110 14.20 7.26 1.92
C ALA A 110 13.80 7.75 0.52
N ASN A 111 13.71 6.86 -0.47
CA ASN A 111 13.42 7.24 -1.84
C ASN A 111 11.92 7.54 -1.97
N ARG A 112 11.60 8.82 -2.19
CA ARG A 112 10.21 9.23 -2.34
C ARG A 112 9.60 8.93 -3.72
N GLY A 113 10.41 8.68 -4.75
CA GLY A 113 9.94 8.28 -6.08
C GLY A 113 9.84 6.76 -6.26
N ALA A 114 10.10 5.97 -5.23
CA ALA A 114 10.02 4.52 -5.30
C ALA A 114 8.58 4.00 -5.10
N SER A 115 8.29 2.82 -5.66
CA SER A 115 7.02 2.12 -5.38
C SER A 115 6.87 1.79 -3.90
N VAL A 116 7.96 1.31 -3.27
CA VAL A 116 8.02 1.02 -1.84
C VAL A 116 9.18 1.79 -1.20
N ARG A 117 8.90 2.53 -0.13
CA ARG A 117 9.91 3.29 0.60
C ARG A 117 10.34 2.53 1.85
N ILE A 118 11.64 2.46 2.08
CA ILE A 118 12.23 1.99 3.34
C ILE A 118 12.58 3.22 4.19
N PRO A 119 11.98 3.40 5.38
CA PRO A 119 12.32 4.51 6.27
C PRO A 119 13.80 4.50 6.66
N ASN A 120 14.41 5.68 6.81
CA ASN A 120 15.81 5.81 7.26
C ASN A 120 16.07 5.08 8.57
N GLU A 121 15.14 5.14 9.53
CA GLU A 121 15.28 4.45 10.80
C GLU A 121 15.24 2.93 10.65
N THR A 122 14.42 2.40 9.74
CA THR A 122 14.37 0.96 9.46
C THR A 122 15.69 0.48 8.84
N ALA A 123 16.24 1.24 7.89
CA ALA A 123 17.53 0.93 7.29
C ALA A 123 18.68 1.02 8.32
N LYS A 124 18.68 2.07 9.15
CA LYS A 124 19.70 2.28 10.21
C LYS A 124 19.67 1.19 11.28
N ASN A 125 18.48 0.78 11.70
CA ASN A 125 18.31 -0.21 12.78
C ASN A 125 18.31 -1.66 12.26
N GLY A 126 18.26 -1.85 10.94
CA GLY A 126 18.17 -3.16 10.31
C GLY A 126 16.85 -3.89 10.56
N LYS A 127 15.82 -3.22 11.10
CA LYS A 127 14.49 -3.77 11.41
C LYS A 127 13.44 -2.67 11.53
N GLY A 128 12.16 -3.00 11.30
CA GLY A 128 11.06 -2.03 11.32
C GLY A 128 9.91 -2.37 10.37
N TYR A 129 9.58 -1.42 9.49
CA TYR A 129 8.47 -1.51 8.53
C TYR A 129 8.86 -0.92 7.17
N PHE A 130 8.11 -1.26 6.12
CA PHE A 130 8.20 -0.55 4.84
C PHE A 130 6.87 0.13 4.50
N GLU A 131 6.90 1.09 3.59
CA GLU A 131 5.74 1.84 3.12
C GLU A 131 5.47 1.53 1.65
N ASP A 132 4.37 0.84 1.35
CA ASP A 132 3.88 0.68 -0.02
C ASP A 132 3.12 1.95 -0.45
N ARG A 133 3.65 2.65 -1.45
CA ARG A 133 3.15 3.96 -1.91
C ARG A 133 2.26 3.89 -3.14
N ARG A 134 2.13 2.68 -3.69
CA ARG A 134 1.32 2.40 -4.89
C ARG A 134 -0.20 2.40 -4.65
N PRO A 135 -0.76 2.13 -3.46
CA PRO A 135 -2.21 2.20 -3.28
C PRO A 135 -2.73 3.62 -3.51
N ALA A 136 -3.78 3.74 -4.31
CA ALA A 136 -4.47 4.99 -4.56
C ALA A 136 -5.37 5.41 -3.38
N SER A 137 -5.83 6.66 -3.35
CA SER A 137 -6.72 7.17 -2.30
C SER A 137 -8.07 6.44 -2.20
N ASN A 138 -8.59 5.89 -3.30
CA ASN A 138 -9.88 5.20 -3.40
C ASN A 138 -9.80 3.68 -3.17
N ILE A 139 -8.68 3.15 -2.66
CA ILE A 139 -8.53 1.71 -2.43
C ILE A 139 -9.63 1.15 -1.51
N ASP A 140 -9.92 -0.15 -1.63
CA ASP A 140 -10.49 -0.91 -0.54
C ASP A 140 -9.37 -1.36 0.42
N PRO A 141 -9.32 -0.86 1.67
CA PRO A 141 -8.29 -1.22 2.63
C PRO A 141 -8.31 -2.72 3.00
N TYR A 142 -9.44 -3.42 2.91
CA TYR A 142 -9.48 -4.87 3.15
C TYR A 142 -8.70 -5.62 2.07
N VAL A 143 -8.91 -5.25 0.81
CA VAL A 143 -8.24 -5.87 -0.34
C VAL A 143 -6.74 -5.59 -0.30
N VAL A 144 -6.33 -4.33 -0.09
CA VAL A 144 -4.91 -3.95 -0.07
C VAL A 144 -4.16 -4.65 1.07
N THR A 145 -4.72 -4.65 2.27
CA THR A 145 -4.08 -5.29 3.43
C THR A 145 -3.97 -6.80 3.24
N ALA A 146 -5.02 -7.45 2.73
CA ALA A 146 -5.00 -8.89 2.42
C ALA A 146 -3.97 -9.22 1.33
N LYS A 147 -3.91 -8.45 0.23
CA LYS A 147 -2.97 -8.71 -0.86
C LYS A 147 -1.51 -8.51 -0.44
N ILE A 148 -1.23 -7.51 0.41
CA ILE A 148 0.13 -7.34 0.98
C ILE A 148 0.49 -8.57 1.83
N PHE A 149 -0.41 -9.03 2.70
CA PHE A 149 -0.13 -10.17 3.55
C PHE A 149 0.04 -11.49 2.76
N ASP A 150 -0.82 -11.73 1.77
CA ASP A 150 -0.76 -12.88 0.86
C ASP A 150 0.61 -12.98 0.19
N THR A 151 1.03 -11.91 -0.48
CA THR A 151 2.33 -11.85 -1.18
C THR A 151 3.52 -11.93 -0.23
N THR A 152 3.46 -11.30 0.94
CA THR A 152 4.63 -11.18 1.81
C THR A 152 4.76 -12.32 2.82
N VAL A 153 3.72 -13.12 3.04
CA VAL A 153 3.73 -14.18 4.08
C VAL A 153 3.24 -15.53 3.56
N LEU A 154 2.11 -15.58 2.83
CA LEU A 154 1.52 -16.86 2.43
C LEU A 154 2.25 -17.48 1.24
N ASP A 155 2.57 -16.66 0.24
CA ASP A 155 3.30 -17.08 -0.96
C ASP A 155 4.75 -17.49 -0.65
N LEU A 156 5.43 -16.77 0.24
CA LEU A 156 6.81 -17.09 0.63
C LEU A 156 6.93 -18.46 1.30
N ASN A 157 5.86 -18.93 1.94
CA ASN A 157 5.84 -20.23 2.63
C ASN A 157 5.36 -21.38 1.74
N GLY A 158 5.18 -21.17 0.43
CA GLY A 158 4.73 -22.20 -0.51
C GLY A 158 3.31 -22.72 -0.26
N LYS A 159 2.51 -22.03 0.57
CA LYS A 159 1.11 -22.40 0.89
C LYS A 159 0.09 -21.65 0.04
N GLY A 160 0.52 -20.68 -0.76
CA GLY A 160 -0.31 -19.84 -1.63
C GLY A 160 -0.58 -20.43 -3.01
N ALA A 161 -1.27 -21.57 -3.07
CA ALA A 161 -1.89 -22.05 -4.32
C ALA A 161 -3.21 -22.79 -4.05
N GLY A 162 -4.06 -22.21 -3.19
CA GLY A 162 -5.49 -22.49 -3.22
C GLY A 162 -6.14 -21.54 -4.22
N LYS A 163 -6.77 -22.07 -5.27
CA LYS A 163 -7.55 -21.33 -6.28
C LYS A 163 -8.73 -20.57 -5.65
N GLY A 164 -8.45 -19.47 -4.95
CA GLY A 164 -9.42 -18.67 -4.23
C GLY A 164 -9.14 -17.18 -4.38
N GLY A 165 -8.82 -16.73 -5.59
CA GLY A 165 -8.82 -15.30 -5.89
C GLY A 165 -10.24 -14.77 -5.73
N TYR A 166 -10.43 -13.78 -4.85
CA TYR A 166 -11.65 -12.98 -4.82
C TYR A 166 -11.76 -12.28 -6.18
N ALA A 167 -12.57 -12.82 -7.07
CA ALA A 167 -13.01 -12.11 -8.27
C ALA A 167 -14.15 -11.18 -7.84
N PRO A 168 -14.01 -9.85 -7.94
CA PRO A 168 -15.15 -8.97 -7.73
C PRO A 168 -16.22 -9.36 -8.74
N LYS A 169 -17.42 -9.71 -8.25
CA LYS A 169 -18.57 -9.95 -9.11
C LYS A 169 -18.88 -8.63 -9.84
N LYS A 170 -18.91 -8.70 -11.18
CA LYS A 170 -19.42 -7.63 -12.04
C LYS A 170 -20.86 -7.29 -11.69
#